data_AF-A0A953JND3-F1
#
_entry.id   AF-A0A953JND3-F1
#
_cell.length_a   1.000
_cell.length_b   1.000
_cell.length_c   1.000
_cell.angle_alpha   90.00
_cell.angle_beta   90.00
_cell.angle_gamma   90.00
#
_symmetry.space_group_name_H-M   'P 1'
#
loop_
_entity.id
_entity.type
_entity.pdbx_description
1 polymer ?
#
loop_
_entity_poly.entity_id
_entity_poly.type
_entity_poly.pdbx_seq_one_letter_code
_entity_poly.pdbx_strand_id
1 'polypeptide(L)'
;MRPKAFTTAAFAILITIAGLAPSASAQVSQPKPAATPAPSSEPGPIRSSPAYAEALLRKTELESDLLSFAEDYTDQNPRVIDARFELATLSKDIDRLFAVRPDDVAKLTLALGKLIVRRAEIETELNRLLRSYKPDHPQVVRARKKAELYRDALKDILGSK
;
A
#
# COMPACT_ATOMS: atom_id res chain seq x y z
N MET A 1 -9.48 -30.76 -62.05
CA MET A 1 -10.91 -30.40 -62.15
C MET A 1 -11.08 -28.93 -61.75
N ARG A 2 -11.42 -28.05 -62.69
CA ARG A 2 -12.16 -26.78 -62.43
C ARG A 2 -13.66 -27.12 -62.29
N PRO A 3 -14.61 -26.17 -62.11
CA PRO A 3 -14.76 -24.99 -61.24
C PRO A 3 -16.07 -25.13 -60.37
N LYS A 4 -16.57 -24.20 -59.54
CA LYS A 4 -17.39 -23.01 -59.90
C LYS A 4 -17.91 -22.31 -58.63
N ALA A 5 -18.03 -20.99 -58.72
CA ALA A 5 -18.81 -20.09 -57.85
C ALA A 5 -20.30 -20.07 -58.23
N PHE A 6 -21.19 -19.67 -57.31
CA PHE A 6 -22.56 -19.11 -57.53
C PHE A 6 -22.96 -18.40 -56.20
N THR A 7 -23.04 -17.06 -56.08
CA THR A 7 -24.08 -16.05 -56.49
C THR A 7 -25.26 -15.85 -55.53
N THR A 8 -25.38 -14.60 -55.05
CA THR A 8 -26.58 -13.71 -54.88
C THR A 8 -27.96 -14.28 -54.55
N ALA A 9 -28.65 -13.62 -53.60
CA ALA A 9 -29.89 -12.89 -53.87
C ALA A 9 -30.27 -11.93 -52.73
N ALA A 10 -30.61 -10.70 -53.10
CA ALA A 10 -31.30 -9.71 -52.29
C ALA A 10 -32.82 -9.97 -52.33
N PHE A 11 -33.55 -9.59 -51.27
CA PHE A 11 -34.98 -9.33 -51.38
C PHE A 11 -35.39 -8.19 -50.44
N ALA A 12 -35.81 -7.09 -51.05
CA ALA A 12 -36.47 -5.97 -50.41
C ALA A 12 -37.99 -6.21 -50.47
N ILE A 13 -38.71 -5.94 -49.38
CA ILE A 13 -40.16 -5.71 -49.43
C ILE A 13 -40.47 -4.47 -48.58
N LEU A 14 -41.03 -3.48 -49.28
CA LEU A 14 -41.58 -2.22 -48.80
C LEU A 14 -43.08 -2.45 -48.49
N ILE A 15 -43.54 -2.13 -47.28
CA ILE A 15 -44.98 -2.01 -47.00
C ILE A 15 -45.21 -0.71 -46.21
N THR A 16 -45.84 0.25 -46.88
CA THR A 16 -46.47 1.46 -46.34
C THR A 16 -47.90 1.16 -45.91
N ILE A 17 -48.29 1.53 -44.68
CA ILE A 17 -49.68 1.79 -44.30
C ILE A 17 -49.70 3.01 -43.36
N ALA A 18 -50.53 4.00 -43.72
CA ALA A 18 -50.81 5.21 -42.96
C ALA A 18 -51.94 4.98 -41.93
N GLY A 19 -51.89 5.65 -40.78
CA GLY A 19 -52.97 5.63 -39.79
C GLY A 19 -52.76 6.55 -38.58
N LEU A 20 -53.54 7.63 -38.56
CA LEU A 20 -53.97 8.57 -37.50
C LEU A 20 -53.68 8.27 -36.00
N ALA A 21 -53.18 9.31 -35.32
CA ALA A 21 -53.29 9.82 -33.92
C ALA A 21 -54.07 8.99 -32.84
N PRO A 22 -53.66 8.99 -31.54
CA PRO A 22 -53.62 10.21 -30.71
C PRO A 22 -52.38 10.40 -29.81
N SER A 23 -52.09 11.67 -29.51
CA SER A 23 -51.07 12.11 -28.55
C SER A 23 -51.44 11.71 -27.12
N ALA A 24 -50.67 10.79 -26.54
CA ALA A 24 -50.54 10.61 -25.10
C ALA A 24 -49.06 10.71 -24.76
N SER A 25 -48.59 11.91 -24.40
CA SER A 25 -47.24 12.08 -23.90
C SER A 25 -47.16 11.44 -22.52
N ALA A 26 -46.50 10.29 -22.50
CA ALA A 26 -46.15 9.53 -21.31
C ALA A 26 -45.39 10.41 -20.30
N GLN A 27 -45.80 10.28 -19.04
CA GLN A 27 -45.11 10.78 -17.87
C GLN A 27 -43.67 10.27 -17.87
N VAL A 28 -42.71 11.18 -18.05
CA VAL A 28 -41.28 10.87 -17.98
C VAL A 28 -40.97 10.47 -16.54
N SER A 29 -40.84 9.15 -16.32
CA SER A 29 -40.28 8.60 -15.09
C SER A 29 -38.86 9.13 -14.94
N GLN A 30 -38.66 10.12 -14.06
CA GLN A 30 -37.33 10.57 -13.68
C GLN A 30 -36.56 9.36 -13.11
N PRO A 31 -35.32 9.09 -13.59
CA PRO A 31 -34.49 8.08 -12.95
C PRO A 31 -34.15 8.54 -11.54
N LYS A 32 -34.54 7.70 -10.58
CA LYS A 32 -34.20 7.75 -9.16
C LYS A 32 -32.71 8.10 -8.98
N PRO A 33 -32.34 9.03 -8.08
CA PRO A 33 -30.94 9.41 -7.86
C PRO A 33 -30.10 8.17 -7.58
N ALA A 34 -28.99 8.04 -8.33
CA ALA A 34 -28.00 7.00 -8.13
C ALA A 34 -27.58 6.95 -6.67
N ALA A 35 -27.69 5.76 -6.08
CA ALA A 35 -27.22 5.50 -4.74
C ALA A 35 -25.75 5.92 -4.61
N THR A 36 -25.45 6.67 -3.55
CA THR A 36 -24.08 6.94 -3.09
C THR A 36 -23.30 5.62 -3.12
N PRO A 37 -22.12 5.56 -3.79
CA PRO A 37 -21.32 4.35 -3.79
C PRO A 37 -21.03 3.95 -2.34
N ALA A 38 -21.39 2.72 -1.98
CA ALA A 38 -20.98 2.15 -0.70
C ALA A 38 -19.45 2.28 -0.56
N PRO A 39 -18.92 2.54 0.65
CA PRO A 39 -17.48 2.58 0.85
C PRO A 39 -16.88 1.27 0.35
N SER A 40 -16.05 1.37 -0.68
CA SER A 40 -15.37 0.22 -1.29
C SER A 40 -14.61 -0.52 -0.21
N SER A 41 -14.98 -1.78 0.04
CA SER A 41 -14.30 -2.70 0.96
C SER A 41 -12.93 -3.14 0.47
N GLU A 42 -12.52 -2.69 -0.73
CA GLU A 42 -11.20 -2.96 -1.28
C GLU A 42 -10.11 -2.19 -0.53
N PRO A 43 -9.02 -2.85 -0.11
CA PRO A 43 -7.85 -2.17 0.42
C PRO A 43 -7.35 -1.13 -0.60
N GLY A 44 -7.28 0.14 -0.19
CA GLY A 44 -6.76 1.19 -1.07
C GLY A 44 -5.33 0.92 -1.56
N PRO A 45 -4.86 1.58 -2.64
CA PRO A 45 -3.63 1.23 -3.36
C PRO A 45 -2.36 1.12 -2.51
N ILE A 46 -2.28 1.86 -1.40
CA ILE A 46 -1.16 1.81 -0.46
C ILE A 46 -1.20 0.51 0.36
N ARG A 47 -2.39 0.09 0.83
CA ARG A 47 -2.57 -1.12 1.64
C ARG A 47 -2.37 -2.40 0.84
N SER A 48 -2.58 -2.35 -0.48
CA SER A 48 -2.27 -3.45 -1.39
C SER A 48 -0.84 -3.40 -1.96
N SER A 49 -0.03 -2.41 -1.56
CA SER A 49 1.34 -2.27 -2.06
C SER A 49 2.29 -3.31 -1.46
N PRO A 50 3.30 -3.78 -2.22
CA PRO A 50 4.35 -4.66 -1.70
C PRO A 50 5.16 -4.06 -0.54
N ALA A 51 5.43 -2.75 -0.56
CA ALA A 51 6.16 -2.09 0.53
C ALA A 51 5.39 -2.17 1.86
N TYR A 52 4.08 -1.92 1.81
CA TYR A 52 3.22 -1.99 2.99
C TYR A 52 3.11 -3.43 3.51
N ALA A 53 2.95 -4.42 2.64
CA ALA A 53 2.85 -5.82 3.04
C ALA A 53 4.09 -6.29 3.81
N GLU A 54 5.29 -5.96 3.32
CA GLU A 54 6.56 -6.30 3.97
C GLU A 54 6.69 -5.61 5.34
N ALA A 55 6.40 -4.31 5.42
CA ALA A 55 6.46 -3.58 6.69
C ALA A 55 5.41 -4.05 7.70
N LEU A 56 4.19 -4.39 7.23
CA LEU A 56 3.13 -4.93 8.07
C LEU A 56 3.48 -6.32 8.61
N LEU A 57 4.12 -7.17 7.81
CA LEU A 57 4.60 -8.48 8.26
C LEU A 57 5.55 -8.30 9.45
N ARG A 58 6.60 -7.48 9.29
CA ARG A 58 7.56 -7.23 10.37
C ARG A 58 6.91 -6.60 11.60
N LYS A 59 5.96 -5.69 11.40
CA LYS A 59 5.18 -5.09 12.50
C LYS A 59 4.45 -6.17 13.30
N THR A 60 3.80 -7.09 12.60
CA THR A 60 3.03 -8.18 13.20
C THR A 60 3.95 -9.15 13.95
N GLU A 61 5.13 -9.46 13.40
CA GLU A 61 6.14 -10.27 14.09
C GLU A 61 6.57 -9.61 15.41
N LEU A 62 6.85 -8.30 15.41
CA LEU A 62 7.25 -7.57 16.62
C LEU A 62 6.12 -7.49 17.65
N GLU A 63 4.88 -7.31 17.22
CA GLU A 63 3.71 -7.33 18.10
C GLU A 63 3.52 -8.73 18.71
N SER A 64 3.73 -9.78 17.92
CA SER A 64 3.72 -11.17 18.40
C SER A 64 4.85 -11.43 19.40
N ASP A 65 6.07 -11.00 19.11
CA ASP A 65 7.22 -11.13 20.01
C ASP A 65 6.95 -10.43 21.34
N LEU A 66 6.40 -9.22 21.30
CA LEU A 66 6.04 -8.46 22.51
C LEU A 66 4.93 -9.14 23.32
N LEU A 67 3.95 -9.76 22.65
CA LEU A 67 2.94 -10.56 23.32
C LEU A 67 3.56 -11.75 24.04
N SER A 68 4.48 -12.48 23.39
CA SER A 68 5.21 -13.58 24.02
C SER A 68 6.10 -13.10 25.18
N PHE A 69 6.76 -11.94 25.04
CA PHE A 69 7.59 -11.40 26.12
C PHE A 69 6.81 -10.97 27.35
N ALA A 70 5.52 -10.66 27.23
CA ALA A 70 4.70 -10.22 28.35
C ALA A 70 4.52 -11.31 29.44
N GLU A 71 4.72 -12.58 29.08
CA GLU A 71 4.64 -13.70 30.03
C GLU A 71 5.93 -13.87 30.84
N ASP A 72 7.09 -13.69 30.19
CA ASP A 72 8.40 -14.05 30.74
C ASP A 72 9.24 -12.84 31.22
N TYR A 73 8.93 -11.64 30.74
CA TYR A 73 9.78 -10.47 30.89
C TYR A 73 9.02 -9.23 31.36
N THR A 74 9.73 -8.39 32.11
CA THR A 74 9.26 -7.05 32.44
C THR A 74 9.59 -6.07 31.32
N ASP A 75 8.93 -4.92 31.35
CA ASP A 75 9.16 -3.79 30.45
C ASP A 75 10.60 -3.27 30.41
N GLN A 76 11.40 -3.57 31.44
CA GLN A 76 12.81 -3.17 31.53
C GLN A 76 13.77 -4.17 30.86
N ASN A 77 13.27 -5.32 30.41
CA ASN A 77 14.11 -6.29 29.72
C ASN A 77 14.64 -5.71 28.41
N PRO A 78 15.96 -5.84 28.11
CA PRO A 78 16.54 -5.30 26.88
C PRO A 78 15.84 -5.75 25.59
N ARG A 79 15.31 -6.99 25.55
CA ARG A 79 14.57 -7.52 24.39
C ARG A 79 13.24 -6.80 24.19
N VAL A 80 12.53 -6.51 25.29
CA VAL A 80 11.26 -5.76 25.26
C VAL A 80 11.51 -4.32 24.81
N ILE A 81 12.54 -3.67 25.36
CA ILE A 81 12.93 -2.31 24.99
C ILE A 81 13.26 -2.22 23.49
N ASP A 82 14.05 -3.17 22.98
CA ASP A 82 14.44 -3.18 21.57
C ASP A 82 13.25 -3.44 20.64
N ALA A 83 12.40 -4.43 20.95
CA ALA A 83 11.22 -4.72 20.14
C ALA A 83 10.23 -3.54 20.11
N ARG A 84 10.02 -2.86 21.25
CA ARG A 84 9.20 -1.63 21.31
C ARG A 84 9.80 -0.50 20.50
N PHE A 85 11.12 -0.31 20.58
CA PHE A 85 11.81 0.72 19.82
C PHE A 85 11.73 0.46 18.31
N GLU A 86 11.95 -0.78 17.88
CA GLU A 86 11.83 -1.18 16.47
C GLU A 86 10.40 -0.98 15.98
N LEU A 87 9.41 -1.44 16.74
CA LEU A 87 7.99 -1.29 16.42
C LEU A 87 7.58 0.18 16.27
N ALA A 88 8.05 1.05 17.18
CA ALA A 88 7.79 2.48 17.11
C ALA A 88 8.44 3.13 15.89
N THR A 89 9.65 2.69 15.52
CA THR A 89 10.36 3.19 14.33
C THR A 89 9.67 2.74 13.05
N LEU A 90 9.31 1.47 12.97
CA LEU A 90 8.62 0.87 11.84
C LEU A 90 7.22 1.46 11.64
N SER A 91 6.47 1.68 12.72
CA SER A 91 5.13 2.30 12.66
C SER A 91 5.18 3.69 12.04
N LYS A 92 6.17 4.51 12.41
CA LYS A 92 6.38 5.84 11.80
C LYS A 92 6.68 5.75 10.29
N ASP A 93 7.42 4.73 9.86
CA ASP A 93 7.69 4.53 8.43
C ASP A 93 6.47 4.02 7.66
N ILE A 94 5.65 3.17 8.28
CA ILE A 94 4.35 2.78 7.72
C ILE A 94 3.45 4.01 7.54
N ASP A 95 3.39 4.91 8.51
CA ASP A 95 2.61 6.16 8.39
C ASP A 95 3.11 7.03 7.23
N ARG A 96 4.42 7.04 6.96
CA ARG A 96 5.00 7.74 5.80
C ARG A 96 4.58 7.12 4.47
N LEU A 97 4.36 5.80 4.40
CA LEU A 97 3.81 5.17 3.20
C LEU A 97 2.42 5.73 2.86
N PHE A 98 1.60 6.04 3.87
CA PHE A 98 0.28 6.66 3.68
C PHE A 98 0.33 8.13 3.27
N ALA A 99 1.48 8.79 3.44
CA ALA A 99 1.69 10.16 2.97
C ALA A 99 2.11 10.25 1.49
N VAL A 100 2.36 9.11 0.83
CA VAL A 100 2.73 9.05 -0.58
C VAL A 100 1.52 9.43 -1.45
N ARG A 101 1.76 10.27 -2.46
CA ARG A 101 0.72 10.70 -3.41
C ARG A 101 0.21 9.49 -4.22
N PRO A 102 -1.07 9.48 -4.65
CA PRO A 102 -1.61 8.43 -5.51
C PRO A 102 -0.77 8.17 -6.77
N ASP A 103 -0.24 9.24 -7.39
CA ASP A 103 0.61 9.16 -8.59
C ASP A 103 1.95 8.46 -8.34
N ASP A 104 2.40 8.44 -7.09
CA ASP A 104 3.70 7.89 -6.66
C ASP A 104 3.58 6.48 -6.06
N VAL A 105 2.39 5.87 -6.05
CA VAL A 105 2.16 4.53 -5.47
C VAL A 105 3.04 3.46 -6.13
N ALA A 106 3.42 3.64 -7.40
CA ALA A 106 4.34 2.74 -8.10
C ALA A 106 5.72 2.64 -7.42
N LYS A 107 6.12 3.63 -6.60
CA LYS A 107 7.37 3.61 -5.83
C LYS A 107 7.29 2.65 -4.63
N LEU A 108 6.09 2.23 -4.22
CA LEU A 108 5.82 1.35 -3.08
C LEU A 108 6.15 -0.12 -3.35
N THR A 109 7.39 -0.36 -3.78
CA THR A 109 7.90 -1.67 -4.19
C THR A 109 8.33 -2.54 -3.01
N LEU A 110 8.52 -3.84 -3.25
CA LEU A 110 9.03 -4.77 -2.24
C LEU A 110 10.41 -4.34 -1.70
N ALA A 111 11.28 -3.82 -2.58
CA ALA A 111 12.60 -3.34 -2.18
C ALA A 111 12.53 -2.18 -1.18
N LEU A 112 11.56 -1.26 -1.37
CA LEU A 112 11.30 -0.20 -0.41
C LEU A 112 10.78 -0.76 0.92
N GLY A 113 9.89 -1.75 0.90
CA GLY A 113 9.44 -2.45 2.12
C GLY A 113 10.61 -3.04 2.92
N LYS A 114 11.52 -3.74 2.23
CA LYS A 114 12.74 -4.30 2.84
C LYS A 114 13.67 -3.21 3.38
N LEU A 115 13.78 -2.08 2.68
CA LEU A 115 14.56 -0.94 3.12
C LEU A 115 14.00 -0.34 4.42
N ILE A 116 12.68 -0.21 4.52
CA ILE A 116 11.99 0.27 5.73
C ILE A 116 12.26 -0.66 6.92
N VAL A 117 12.08 -1.98 6.73
CA VAL A 117 12.37 -2.99 7.77
C VAL A 117 13.84 -2.88 8.21
N ARG A 118 14.77 -2.89 7.25
CA ARG A 118 16.19 -2.84 7.55
C ARG A 118 16.59 -1.53 8.24
N ARG A 119 15.98 -0.41 7.87
CA ARG A 119 16.19 0.87 8.56
C ARG A 119 15.79 0.75 10.03
N ALA A 120 14.61 0.21 10.33
CA ALA A 120 14.14 0.06 11.70
C ALA A 120 15.10 -0.80 12.54
N GLU A 121 15.58 -1.92 12.00
CA GLU A 121 16.58 -2.77 12.67
C GLU A 121 17.89 -2.04 13.00
N ILE A 122 18.41 -1.24 12.07
CA ILE A 122 19.66 -0.49 12.27
C ILE A 122 19.49 0.65 13.28
N GLU A 123 18.35 1.33 13.27
CA GLU A 123 18.03 2.34 14.29
C GLU A 123 17.91 1.68 15.68
N THR A 124 17.34 0.47 15.77
CA THR A 124 17.29 -0.31 17.01
C THR A 124 18.69 -0.73 17.48
N GLU A 125 19.55 -1.18 16.57
CA GLU A 125 20.97 -1.50 16.87
C GLU A 125 21.71 -0.26 17.41
N LEU A 126 21.54 0.89 16.76
CA LEU A 126 22.12 2.15 17.22
C LEU A 126 21.61 2.53 18.61
N ASN A 127 20.29 2.45 18.83
CA ASN A 127 19.67 2.73 20.12
C ASN A 127 20.22 1.81 21.22
N ARG A 128 20.37 0.51 20.93
CA ARG A 128 20.99 -0.45 21.85
C ARG A 128 22.42 -0.05 22.20
N LEU A 129 23.24 0.28 21.21
CA LEU A 129 24.63 0.69 21.42
C LEU A 129 24.73 1.98 22.25
N LEU A 130 23.83 2.94 22.04
CA LEU A 130 23.80 4.19 22.81
C LEU A 130 23.45 4.01 24.29
N ARG A 131 22.76 2.93 24.66
CA ARG A 131 22.50 2.58 26.07
C ARG A 131 23.74 1.97 26.76
N SER A 132 24.64 1.38 25.99
CA SER A 132 25.82 0.66 26.52
C SER A 132 27.13 1.45 26.38
N TYR A 133 27.22 2.35 25.41
CA TYR A 133 28.46 3.03 25.05
C TYR A 133 28.25 4.54 24.91
N LYS A 134 29.34 5.30 25.05
CA LYS A 134 29.35 6.73 24.77
C LYS A 134 29.18 7.00 23.26
N PRO A 135 28.66 8.18 22.87
CA PRO A 135 28.42 8.53 21.47
C PRO A 135 29.65 8.50 20.54
N ASP A 136 30.85 8.67 21.10
CA ASP A 136 32.14 8.66 20.40
C ASP A 136 32.74 7.24 20.23
N HIS A 137 32.12 6.23 20.84
CA HIS A 137 32.59 4.85 20.72
C HIS A 137 32.57 4.37 19.25
N PRO A 138 33.62 3.68 18.75
CA PRO A 138 33.72 3.29 17.34
C PRO A 138 32.51 2.52 16.80
N GLN A 139 31.88 1.68 17.63
CA GLN A 139 30.67 0.93 17.23
C GLN A 139 29.46 1.85 17.06
N VAL A 140 29.27 2.83 17.95
CA VAL A 140 28.18 3.81 17.86
C VAL A 140 28.34 4.68 16.62
N VAL A 141 29.57 5.14 16.34
CA VAL A 141 29.86 5.95 15.14
C VAL A 141 29.55 5.16 13.86
N ARG A 142 29.94 3.88 13.79
CA ARG A 142 29.64 3.02 12.62
C ARG A 142 28.14 2.79 12.46
N ALA A 143 27.43 2.44 13.53
CA ALA A 143 25.99 2.22 13.50
C ALA A 143 25.24 3.51 13.12
N ARG A 144 25.68 4.67 13.61
CA ARG A 144 25.10 5.98 13.25
C ARG A 144 25.22 6.27 11.76
N LYS A 145 26.43 6.13 11.19
CA LYS A 145 26.65 6.31 9.74
C LYS A 145 25.78 5.38 8.91
N LYS A 146 25.60 4.14 9.36
CA LYS A 146 24.70 3.17 8.72
C LYS A 146 23.24 3.64 8.81
N ALA A 147 22.77 4.05 9.99
CA ALA A 147 21.42 4.56 10.18
C ALA A 147 21.14 5.80 9.32
N GLU A 148 22.11 6.70 9.17
CA GLU A 148 22.05 7.85 8.26
C GLU A 148 21.87 7.41 6.81
N LEU A 149 22.70 6.49 6.32
CA LEU A 149 22.60 5.98 4.95
C LEU A 149 21.22 5.39 4.63
N TYR A 150 20.63 4.62 5.55
CA TYR A 150 19.29 4.07 5.36
C TYR A 150 18.18 5.13 5.44
N ARG A 151 18.34 6.16 6.29
CA ARG A 151 17.43 7.31 6.35
C ARG A 151 17.44 8.11 5.05
N ASP A 152 18.62 8.38 4.52
CA ASP A 152 18.79 9.15 3.29
C ASP A 152 18.21 8.38 2.09
N ALA A 153 18.50 7.09 1.98
CA ALA A 153 17.90 6.25 0.92
C ALA A 153 16.36 6.23 0.99
N LEU A 154 15.77 6.19 2.19
CA LEU A 154 14.32 6.23 2.34
C LEU A 154 13.74 7.60 1.94
N LYS A 155 14.44 8.68 2.31
CA LYS A 155 14.08 10.06 1.95
C LYS A 155 14.12 10.27 0.44
N ASP A 156 15.12 9.73 -0.23
CA ASP A 156 15.29 9.84 -1.68
C ASP A 156 14.14 9.16 -2.45
N ILE A 157 13.65 8.02 -1.95
CA ILE A 157 12.55 7.28 -2.60
C ILE A 157 11.19 7.94 -2.33
N LEU A 158 10.91 8.27 -1.07
CA LEU A 158 9.58 8.78 -0.67
C LEU A 158 9.41 10.28 -0.96
N GLY A 159 10.50 11.00 -1.21
CA GLY A 159 10.52 12.44 -1.38
C GLY A 159 10.45 13.15 -0.01
N SER A 160 11.31 14.15 0.18
CA SER A 160 11.25 15.02 1.35
C SER A 160 9.98 15.88 1.33
N LYS A 161 9.25 15.90 2.44
CA LYS A 161 8.73 17.19 2.93
C LYS A 161 9.72 17.74 3.93
#